data_AF-A0A4R3T369-F1
#
_entry.id   AF-A0A4R3T369-F1
#
_cell.length_a   1.000
_cell.length_b   1.000
_cell.length_c   1.000
_cell.angle_alpha   90.00
_cell.angle_beta   90.00
_cell.angle_gamma   90.00
#
_symmetry.space_group_name_H-M   'P 1'
#
loop_
_entity.id
_entity.type
_entity.pdbx_description
1 polymer ?
#
loop_
_entity_poly.entity_id
_entity_poly.type
_entity_poly.pdbx_seq_one_letter_code
_entity_poly.pdbx_strand_id
1 'polypeptide(L)'
;MTMHTPSASYPPPPRKTANPAPQRPANSLRRTSSIDVAWPEGVDGERLFVGRARDFLTGADGQGRTLAEGEFTLRMSEDKTITRIAADPAPAEIGRLVGARAGGHLRMLLREVVPELIARADPLYLVLDDLSGTALVSAFAWGQWFPERMEVLRKRLSGGNEDGSVLAQRANVCWGLQDGNSGVTGGAALENVADADAGHLRNPADPAGWHAFLDHDGPGFRRARRIDVTYGADRGTIHIDSAFQDSARLREGGRVAIHEYSLGATVDAGTLEVIALEPKAHILPFRECPGAVHNVTRLVGRNLGQVREDVLEMLRGPEGCTHLNDALRALADVPRLVEQLRQPA
;
A
#
# COMPACT_ATOMS: atom_id res chain seq x y z
N MET A 1 -16.83 -33.45 -22.52
CA MET A 1 -17.71 -32.34 -22.08
C MET A 1 -17.06 -31.71 -20.86
N THR A 2 -16.25 -30.68 -21.06
CA THR A 2 -15.71 -29.84 -19.99
C THR A 2 -16.89 -29.10 -19.36
N MET A 3 -17.16 -29.37 -18.09
CA MET A 3 -18.15 -28.61 -17.32
C MET A 3 -17.65 -27.17 -17.23
N HIS A 4 -18.29 -26.28 -17.98
CA HIS A 4 -18.10 -24.84 -17.85
C HIS A 4 -18.82 -24.45 -16.55
N THR A 5 -18.07 -24.39 -15.45
CA THR A 5 -18.58 -23.82 -14.20
C THR A 5 -19.03 -22.39 -14.55
N PRO A 6 -20.32 -22.03 -14.39
CA PRO A 6 -20.76 -20.68 -14.70
C PRO A 6 -19.93 -19.71 -13.87
N SER A 7 -19.20 -18.81 -14.55
CA SER A 7 -18.50 -17.69 -13.93
C SER A 7 -19.45 -17.05 -12.93
N ALA A 8 -19.13 -17.11 -11.64
CA ALA A 8 -19.88 -16.38 -10.64
C ALA A 8 -20.04 -14.94 -11.13
N SER A 9 -21.27 -14.45 -11.23
CA SER A 9 -21.53 -13.09 -11.67
C SER A 9 -21.13 -12.13 -10.56
N TYR A 10 -19.83 -11.82 -10.47
CA TYR A 10 -19.33 -10.81 -9.54
C TYR A 10 -19.93 -9.44 -9.89
N PRO A 11 -20.30 -8.62 -8.88
CA PRO A 11 -20.68 -7.24 -9.12
C PRO A 11 -19.52 -6.47 -9.78
N PRO A 12 -19.79 -5.31 -10.40
CA PRO A 12 -18.71 -4.46 -10.88
C PRO A 12 -17.73 -4.13 -9.75
N PRO A 13 -16.42 -4.01 -10.04
CA PRO A 13 -15.45 -3.62 -9.03
C PRO A 13 -15.81 -2.25 -8.43
N PRO A 14 -15.56 -2.02 -7.13
CA PRO A 14 -15.81 -0.73 -6.50
C PRO A 14 -14.91 0.36 -7.11
N ARG A 15 -15.43 1.59 -7.19
CA ARG A 15 -14.82 2.74 -7.91
C ARG A 15 -14.88 4.06 -7.15
N LYS A 16 -15.24 4.04 -5.87
CA LYS A 16 -15.46 5.25 -5.09
C LYS A 16 -14.36 5.39 -4.05
N THR A 17 -13.56 6.45 -4.17
CA THR A 17 -12.54 6.77 -3.17
C THR A 17 -13.17 7.16 -1.81
N ALA A 18 -12.47 6.83 -0.73
CA ALA A 18 -12.77 7.27 0.63
C ALA A 18 -12.06 8.60 0.98
N ASN A 19 -11.32 9.19 0.05
CA ASN A 19 -10.66 10.47 0.25
C ASN A 19 -11.65 11.66 0.31
N PRO A 20 -11.27 12.75 1.00
CA PRO A 20 -9.99 12.97 1.68
C PRO A 20 -9.85 12.20 2.99
N ALA A 21 -8.62 12.12 3.52
CA ALA A 21 -8.41 11.56 4.86
C ALA A 21 -9.29 12.30 5.91
N PRO A 22 -9.80 11.62 6.94
CA PRO A 22 -10.53 12.29 8.01
C PRO A 22 -9.59 13.23 8.78
N GLN A 23 -10.16 14.24 9.44
CA GLN A 23 -9.40 15.06 10.40
C GLN A 23 -8.81 14.15 11.49
N ARG A 24 -7.60 14.45 11.96
CA ARG A 24 -6.98 13.73 13.08
C ARG A 24 -7.91 13.78 14.31
N PRO A 25 -8.28 12.63 14.89
CA PRO A 25 -9.03 12.63 16.15
C PRO A 25 -8.22 13.28 17.27
N ALA A 26 -8.88 13.89 18.25
CA ALA A 26 -8.23 14.32 19.49
C ALA A 26 -7.68 13.09 20.24
N ASN A 27 -6.58 13.26 20.98
CA ASN A 27 -5.91 12.18 21.72
C ASN A 27 -5.58 10.96 20.83
N SER A 28 -4.99 11.22 19.65
CA SER A 28 -4.67 10.19 18.66
C SER A 28 -3.21 10.26 18.23
N LEU A 29 -2.73 9.14 17.70
CA LEU A 29 -1.49 9.11 16.95
C LEU A 29 -1.80 8.71 15.50
N ARG A 30 -1.35 9.53 14.55
CA ARG A 30 -1.44 9.27 13.12
C ARG A 30 -0.06 8.95 12.55
N ARG A 31 0.13 7.74 12.02
CA ARG A 31 1.23 7.43 11.09
C ARG A 31 0.75 7.67 9.67
N THR A 32 1.48 8.48 8.91
CA THR A 32 1.29 8.61 7.46
C THR A 32 2.53 8.11 6.75
N SER A 33 2.38 7.40 5.63
CA SER A 33 3.49 7.09 4.74
C SER A 33 3.12 7.28 3.27
N SER A 34 4.10 7.66 2.46
CA SER A 34 3.97 7.66 1.01
C SER A 34 5.26 7.23 0.33
N ILE A 35 5.13 6.59 -0.83
CA ILE A 35 6.23 6.43 -1.77
C ILE A 35 5.78 7.06 -3.08
N ASP A 36 6.38 8.20 -3.39
CA ASP A 36 6.23 8.88 -4.67
C ASP A 36 7.28 8.36 -5.65
N VAL A 37 6.87 8.08 -6.89
CA VAL A 37 7.76 7.63 -7.95
C VAL A 37 7.67 8.60 -9.12
N ALA A 38 8.82 9.04 -9.62
CA ALA A 38 8.97 9.96 -10.75
C ALA A 38 10.04 9.47 -11.73
N TRP A 39 10.08 10.09 -12.91
CA TRP A 39 11.06 9.82 -13.97
C TRP A 39 11.69 11.13 -14.47
N PRO A 40 12.60 11.73 -13.69
CA PRO A 40 13.13 13.05 -13.99
C PRO A 40 13.98 13.09 -15.26
N GLU A 41 14.64 11.97 -15.63
CA GLU A 41 15.39 11.83 -16.88
C GLU A 41 14.54 11.25 -18.03
N GLY A 42 13.22 11.20 -17.87
CA GLY A 42 12.31 10.68 -18.88
C GLY A 42 12.28 9.15 -18.95
N VAL A 43 11.85 8.64 -20.09
CA VAL A 43 11.36 7.27 -20.22
C VAL A 43 12.43 6.18 -20.19
N ASP A 44 13.63 6.53 -20.64
CA ASP A 44 14.80 5.66 -20.61
C ASP A 44 15.65 5.89 -19.33
N GLY A 45 15.21 6.81 -18.48
CA GLY A 45 15.84 7.15 -17.21
C GLY A 45 15.50 6.19 -16.09
N GLU A 46 16.30 6.26 -15.02
CA GLU A 46 16.02 5.53 -13.79
C GLU A 46 14.80 6.12 -13.07
N ARG A 47 14.03 5.23 -12.46
CA ARG A 47 12.96 5.64 -11.55
C ARG A 47 13.56 6.30 -10.31
N LEU A 48 13.06 7.49 -9.98
CA LEU A 48 13.28 8.13 -8.69
C LEU A 48 12.15 7.70 -7.75
N PHE A 49 12.50 7.09 -6.62
CA PHE A 49 11.59 6.79 -5.53
C PHE A 49 11.91 7.71 -4.35
N VAL A 50 10.88 8.35 -3.80
CA VAL A 50 10.97 9.15 -2.57
C VAL A 50 9.95 8.59 -1.59
N GLY A 51 10.45 7.88 -0.57
CA GLY A 51 9.63 7.35 0.50
C GLY A 51 9.65 8.28 1.70
N ARG A 52 8.50 8.62 2.26
CA ARG A 52 8.36 9.43 3.48
C ARG A 52 7.37 8.82 4.43
N ALA A 53 7.67 8.86 5.71
CA ALA A 53 6.76 8.48 6.77
C ALA A 53 6.89 9.43 7.96
N ARG A 54 5.77 9.63 8.66
CA ARG A 54 5.68 10.54 9.81
C ARG A 54 4.68 10.05 10.83
N ASP A 55 5.11 10.00 12.08
CA ASP A 55 4.27 9.80 13.26
C ASP A 55 3.91 11.14 13.86
N PHE A 56 2.62 11.41 14.01
CA PHE A 56 2.11 12.69 14.49
C PHE A 56 1.15 12.46 15.65
N LEU A 57 1.47 13.03 16.82
CA LEU A 57 0.63 13.00 18.01
C LEU A 57 -0.32 14.20 18.01
N THR A 58 -1.61 13.95 18.25
CA THR A 58 -2.64 14.98 18.37
C THR A 58 -3.20 14.97 19.79
N GLY A 59 -3.09 16.10 20.50
CA GLY A 59 -3.58 16.29 21.85
C GLY A 59 -5.09 16.46 21.95
N ALA A 60 -5.58 16.69 23.17
CA ALA A 60 -7.01 16.88 23.45
C ALA A 60 -7.59 18.18 22.86
N ASP A 61 -6.74 19.20 22.69
CA ASP A 61 -7.06 20.50 22.11
C ASP A 61 -6.98 20.53 20.57
N GLY A 62 -6.66 19.39 19.95
CA GLY A 62 -6.46 19.26 18.51
C GLY A 62 -5.10 19.77 18.00
N GLN A 63 -4.28 20.37 18.86
CA GLN A 63 -2.89 20.68 18.54
C GLN A 63 -2.05 19.41 18.52
N GLY A 64 -0.86 19.47 17.94
CA GLY A 64 0.00 18.30 17.99
C GLY A 64 1.39 18.54 17.42
N ARG A 65 2.18 17.48 17.44
CA ARG A 65 3.59 17.51 17.06
C ARG A 65 4.03 16.22 16.40
N THR A 66 5.02 16.33 15.53
CA THR A 66 5.74 15.18 14.98
C THR A 66 6.53 14.50 16.09
N LEU A 67 6.43 13.17 16.17
CA LEU A 67 7.20 12.33 17.09
C LEU A 67 8.41 11.68 16.40
N ALA A 68 8.22 11.26 15.16
CA ALA A 68 9.24 10.57 14.37
C ALA A 68 8.97 10.78 12.88
N GLU A 69 10.04 10.81 12.09
CA GLU A 69 10.03 10.87 10.64
C GLU A 69 11.03 9.88 10.08
N GLY A 70 10.76 9.41 8.86
CA GLY A 70 11.66 8.57 8.10
C GLY A 70 11.52 8.88 6.62
N GLU A 71 12.64 9.15 5.95
CA GLU A 71 12.69 9.43 4.52
C GLU A 71 13.75 8.56 3.84
N PHE A 72 13.48 8.13 2.61
CA PHE A 72 14.53 7.68 1.70
C PHE A 72 14.36 8.31 0.32
N THR A 73 15.49 8.47 -0.37
CA THR A 73 15.55 8.74 -1.80
C THR A 73 16.33 7.61 -2.47
N LEU A 74 15.77 7.06 -3.54
CA LEU A 74 16.33 5.89 -4.22
C LEU A 74 16.24 6.03 -5.74
N ARG A 75 17.27 5.53 -6.44
CA ARG A 75 17.28 5.34 -7.88
C ARG A 75 17.18 3.86 -8.23
N MET A 76 16.41 3.56 -9.26
CA MET A 76 16.12 2.19 -9.65
C MET A 76 16.04 2.05 -11.18
N SER A 77 16.74 1.06 -11.71
CA SER A 77 16.64 0.67 -13.12
C SER A 77 15.29 0.02 -13.45
N GLU A 78 15.01 -0.18 -14.74
CA GLU A 78 13.75 -0.77 -15.22
C GLU A 78 13.53 -2.19 -14.67
N ASP A 79 14.59 -2.98 -14.57
CA ASP A 79 14.58 -4.34 -13.99
C ASP A 79 14.38 -4.35 -12.47
N LYS A 80 14.18 -3.20 -11.83
CA LYS A 80 13.97 -3.01 -10.39
C LYS A 80 15.23 -3.18 -9.55
N THR A 81 16.40 -3.15 -10.14
CA THR A 81 17.67 -3.11 -9.40
C THR A 81 17.87 -1.72 -8.80
N ILE A 82 18.19 -1.68 -7.50
CA ILE A 82 18.47 -0.45 -6.76
C ILE A 82 19.88 -0.01 -7.13
N THR A 83 20.02 1.18 -7.71
CA THR A 83 21.32 1.69 -8.17
C THR A 83 21.89 2.73 -7.23
N ARG A 84 21.05 3.45 -6.49
CA ARG A 84 21.44 4.38 -5.41
C ARG A 84 20.37 4.44 -4.33
N ILE A 85 20.77 4.63 -3.09
CA ILE A 85 19.85 4.91 -1.98
C ILE A 85 20.51 5.82 -0.95
N ALA A 86 19.71 6.74 -0.40
CA ALA A 86 20.02 7.51 0.80
C ALA A 86 18.77 7.52 1.70
N ALA A 87 18.96 7.59 3.01
CA ALA A 87 17.87 7.62 3.98
C ALA A 87 18.17 8.58 5.14
N ASP A 88 17.12 9.06 5.80
CA ASP A 88 17.15 9.89 6.99
C ASP A 88 16.06 9.42 7.98
N PRO A 89 16.39 8.99 9.21
CA PRO A 89 17.75 8.79 9.73
C PRO A 89 18.52 7.76 8.88
N ALA A 90 19.82 7.95 8.69
CA ALA A 90 20.65 7.12 7.81
C ALA A 90 21.14 5.84 8.52
N PRO A 91 20.55 4.65 8.29
CA PRO A 91 21.04 3.41 8.90
C PRO A 91 22.42 3.08 8.33
N ALA A 92 23.34 2.64 9.18
CA ALA A 92 24.75 2.41 8.80
C ALA A 92 24.90 1.50 7.56
N GLU A 93 24.06 0.47 7.47
CA GLU A 93 24.15 -0.56 6.44
C GLU A 93 23.27 -0.29 5.21
N ILE A 94 22.56 0.85 5.13
CA ILE A 94 21.56 1.10 4.06
C ILE A 94 22.13 0.97 2.64
N GLY A 95 23.42 1.27 2.46
CA GLY A 95 24.14 1.12 1.20
C GLY A 95 24.17 -0.32 0.67
N ARG A 96 24.02 -1.34 1.53
CA ARG A 96 23.93 -2.75 1.13
C ARG A 96 22.70 -3.08 0.28
N LEU A 97 21.71 -2.18 0.21
CA LEU A 97 20.58 -2.34 -0.70
C LEU A 97 20.95 -2.04 -2.16
N VAL A 98 22.07 -1.36 -2.44
CA VAL A 98 22.54 -1.13 -3.82
C VAL A 98 22.92 -2.47 -4.47
N GLY A 99 22.42 -2.70 -5.68
CA GLY A 99 22.55 -3.97 -6.40
C GLY A 99 21.45 -4.98 -6.07
N ALA A 100 20.67 -4.77 -4.99
CA ALA A 100 19.52 -5.60 -4.71
C ALA A 100 18.34 -5.26 -5.62
N ARG A 101 17.46 -6.24 -5.87
CA ARG A 101 16.24 -6.05 -6.65
C ARG A 101 15.05 -5.79 -5.73
N ALA A 102 14.32 -4.69 -5.96
CA ALA A 102 13.06 -4.41 -5.27
C ALA A 102 11.99 -5.43 -5.71
N GLY A 103 11.70 -6.39 -4.84
CA GLY A 103 10.86 -7.56 -5.13
C GLY A 103 10.80 -8.57 -4.00
N GLY A 104 10.56 -9.85 -4.33
CA GLY A 104 10.26 -10.90 -3.36
C GLY A 104 11.31 -11.13 -2.27
N HIS A 105 12.59 -10.89 -2.56
CA HIS A 105 13.69 -11.11 -1.61
C HIS A 105 14.08 -9.85 -0.81
N LEU A 106 13.56 -8.67 -1.16
CA LEU A 106 13.95 -7.42 -0.50
C LEU A 106 13.64 -7.43 1.00
N ARG A 107 12.48 -7.96 1.39
CA ARG A 107 12.07 -8.05 2.81
C ARG A 107 13.00 -8.92 3.64
N MET A 108 13.57 -9.97 3.06
CA MET A 108 14.59 -10.79 3.73
C MET A 108 15.87 -9.98 3.94
N LEU A 109 16.33 -9.29 2.89
CA LEU A 109 17.51 -8.43 2.98
C LEU A 109 17.31 -7.29 4.00
N LEU A 110 16.12 -6.68 4.07
CA LEU A 110 15.81 -5.64 5.05
C LEU A 110 15.95 -6.14 6.49
N ARG A 111 15.61 -7.40 6.79
CA ARG A 111 15.84 -7.99 8.12
C ARG A 111 17.31 -8.07 8.51
N GLU A 112 18.19 -8.20 7.53
CA GLU A 112 19.64 -8.22 7.74
C GLU A 112 20.24 -6.82 7.80
N VAL A 113 19.71 -5.89 7.00
CA VAL A 113 20.29 -4.55 6.81
C VAL A 113 19.78 -3.52 7.82
N VAL A 114 18.50 -3.59 8.20
CA VAL A 114 17.86 -2.63 9.12
C VAL A 114 17.09 -3.30 10.27
N PRO A 115 17.62 -4.32 10.95
CA PRO A 115 16.91 -5.03 12.02
C PRO A 115 16.44 -4.10 13.14
N GLU A 116 17.22 -3.07 13.46
CA GLU A 116 16.87 -2.08 14.48
C GLU A 116 15.64 -1.24 14.13
N LEU A 117 15.46 -0.89 12.84
CA LEU A 117 14.26 -0.17 12.41
C LEU A 117 13.01 -1.05 12.55
N ILE A 118 13.14 -2.35 12.27
CA ILE A 118 12.06 -3.33 12.42
C ILE A 118 11.69 -3.47 13.90
N ALA A 119 12.69 -3.68 14.77
CA ALA A 119 12.48 -3.86 16.21
C ALA A 119 11.80 -2.65 16.86
N ARG A 120 12.06 -1.44 16.34
CA ARG A 120 11.49 -0.19 16.85
C ARG A 120 10.20 0.23 16.17
N ALA A 121 9.72 -0.54 15.18
CA ALA A 121 8.63 -0.14 14.29
C ALA A 121 8.84 1.27 13.73
N ASP A 122 10.07 1.58 13.34
CA ASP A 122 10.48 2.90 12.88
C ASP A 122 9.73 3.29 11.58
N PRO A 123 9.23 4.53 11.44
CA PRO A 123 8.53 4.98 10.23
C PRO A 123 9.30 4.70 8.93
N LEU A 124 10.63 4.79 8.94
CA LEU A 124 11.46 4.52 7.76
C LEU A 124 11.33 3.07 7.28
N TYR A 125 11.20 2.10 8.20
CA TYR A 125 11.03 0.70 7.82
C TYR A 125 9.74 0.47 7.02
N LEU A 126 8.65 1.15 7.37
CA LEU A 126 7.36 0.99 6.67
C LEU A 126 7.50 1.31 5.17
N VAL A 127 8.15 2.42 4.83
CA VAL A 127 8.35 2.79 3.42
C VAL A 127 9.41 1.92 2.73
N LEU A 128 10.41 1.40 3.44
CA LEU A 128 11.35 0.42 2.87
C LEU A 128 10.67 -0.92 2.58
N ASP A 129 9.80 -1.43 3.46
CA ASP A 129 9.04 -2.67 3.25
C ASP A 129 8.08 -2.55 2.05
N ASP A 130 7.44 -1.39 1.90
CA ASP A 130 6.51 -1.10 0.81
C ASP A 130 7.18 -0.97 -0.57
N LEU A 131 8.50 -0.78 -0.63
CA LEU A 131 9.25 -0.60 -1.87
C LEU A 131 9.01 -1.77 -2.85
N SER A 132 8.92 -3.01 -2.35
CA SER A 132 8.67 -4.19 -3.18
C SER A 132 7.36 -4.11 -3.95
N GLY A 133 6.30 -3.62 -3.30
CA GLY A 133 4.99 -3.46 -3.93
C GLY A 133 4.96 -2.24 -4.86
N THR A 134 5.49 -1.10 -4.41
CA THR A 134 5.52 0.12 -5.23
C THR A 134 6.36 -0.06 -6.49
N ALA A 135 7.53 -0.72 -6.41
CA ALA A 135 8.38 -0.98 -7.58
C ALA A 135 7.72 -1.86 -8.66
N LEU A 136 6.75 -2.68 -8.24
CA LEU A 136 6.00 -3.54 -9.15
C LEU A 136 4.89 -2.77 -9.87
N VAL A 137 4.15 -1.93 -9.15
CA VAL A 137 2.93 -1.28 -9.68
C VAL A 137 3.21 0.07 -10.32
N SER A 138 4.31 0.75 -9.96
CA SER A 138 4.58 2.13 -10.38
C SER A 138 4.67 2.35 -11.89
N ALA A 139 5.09 1.33 -12.65
CA ALA A 139 5.14 1.39 -14.11
C ALA A 139 3.77 1.70 -14.76
N PHE A 140 2.66 1.48 -14.05
CA PHE A 140 1.33 1.87 -14.48
C PHE A 140 1.22 3.38 -14.79
N ALA A 141 1.99 4.24 -14.12
CA ALA A 141 1.96 5.68 -14.35
C ALA A 141 2.32 6.09 -15.79
N TRP A 142 3.19 5.33 -16.46
CA TRP A 142 3.51 5.57 -17.87
C TRP A 142 2.29 5.48 -18.77
N GLY A 143 1.41 4.53 -18.47
CA GLY A 143 0.20 4.36 -19.22
C GLY A 143 -0.69 5.61 -19.20
N GLN A 144 -0.71 6.31 -18.08
CA GLN A 144 -1.55 7.51 -17.93
C GLN A 144 -1.02 8.73 -18.69
N TRP A 145 0.22 8.67 -19.17
CA TRP A 145 0.89 9.80 -19.84
C TRP A 145 1.18 9.55 -21.31
N PHE A 146 1.33 8.29 -21.73
CA PHE A 146 1.72 7.89 -23.08
C PHE A 146 0.70 6.89 -23.64
N PRO A 147 -0.32 7.37 -24.40
CA PRO A 147 -1.38 6.53 -24.92
C PRO A 147 -0.89 5.32 -25.72
N GLU A 148 0.21 5.46 -26.46
CA GLU A 148 0.86 4.39 -27.21
C GLU A 148 1.42 3.29 -26.28
N ARG A 149 1.90 3.66 -25.09
CA ARG A 149 2.35 2.70 -24.08
C ARG A 149 1.19 2.01 -23.39
N MET A 150 0.05 2.68 -23.23
CA MET A 150 -1.18 1.98 -22.80
C MET A 150 -1.63 0.97 -23.81
N GLU A 151 -1.52 1.25 -25.10
CA GLU A 151 -1.90 0.30 -26.13
C GLU A 151 -1.00 -0.95 -26.11
N VAL A 152 0.30 -0.76 -25.95
CA VAL A 152 1.25 -1.87 -25.75
C VAL A 152 0.96 -2.63 -24.46
N LEU A 153 0.69 -1.93 -23.36
CA LEU A 153 0.34 -2.54 -22.08
C LEU A 153 -0.95 -3.35 -22.20
N ARG A 154 -1.99 -2.80 -22.84
CA ARG A 154 -3.27 -3.49 -23.09
C ARG A 154 -3.04 -4.77 -23.88
N LYS A 155 -2.29 -4.74 -24.98
CA LYS A 155 -1.95 -5.93 -25.77
C LYS A 155 -1.21 -6.99 -24.96
N ARG A 156 -0.28 -6.59 -24.09
CA ARG A 156 0.45 -7.50 -23.18
C ARG A 156 -0.45 -8.09 -22.10
N LEU A 157 -1.40 -7.31 -21.59
CA LEU A 157 -2.35 -7.74 -20.56
C LEU A 157 -3.52 -8.55 -21.13
N SER A 158 -3.89 -8.37 -22.40
CA SER A 158 -4.94 -9.13 -23.09
C SER A 158 -4.46 -10.42 -23.76
N GLY A 159 -3.13 -10.65 -23.80
CA GLY A 159 -2.55 -11.90 -24.30
C GLY A 159 -2.39 -11.97 -25.82
N GLY A 160 -2.13 -10.84 -26.49
CA GLY A 160 -2.02 -10.76 -27.96
C GLY A 160 -0.78 -11.41 -28.60
N ASN A 161 0.07 -12.11 -27.86
CA ASN A 161 1.30 -12.78 -28.35
C ASN A 161 1.28 -14.28 -28.01
N GLU A 162 2.10 -15.09 -28.70
CA GLU A 162 2.22 -16.56 -28.51
C GLU A 162 2.54 -16.99 -27.05
N ASP A 163 3.04 -16.06 -26.22
CA ASP A 163 3.44 -16.29 -24.81
C ASP A 163 2.31 -16.10 -23.76
N GLY A 164 1.08 -15.79 -24.19
CA GLY A 164 -0.06 -15.52 -23.29
C GLY A 164 0.00 -14.15 -22.60
N SER A 165 -0.97 -13.86 -21.70
CA SER A 165 -1.01 -12.55 -21.01
C SER A 165 0.02 -12.47 -19.87
N VAL A 166 0.58 -11.28 -19.63
CA VAL A 166 1.51 -11.04 -18.50
C VAL A 166 0.84 -11.30 -17.15
N LEU A 167 -0.49 -11.18 -17.07
CA LEU A 167 -1.26 -11.49 -15.88
C LEU A 167 -1.46 -13.00 -15.70
N ALA A 168 -1.54 -13.78 -16.78
CA ALA A 168 -1.59 -15.24 -16.70
C ALA A 168 -0.29 -15.82 -16.13
N GLN A 169 0.86 -15.21 -16.41
CA GLN A 169 2.15 -15.55 -15.77
C GLN A 169 2.17 -15.26 -14.26
N ARG A 170 1.14 -14.57 -13.74
CA ARG A 170 0.95 -14.24 -12.32
C ARG A 170 -0.25 -14.96 -11.73
N ALA A 171 -0.73 -16.02 -12.38
CA ALA A 171 -1.78 -16.86 -11.86
C ALA A 171 -1.51 -17.25 -10.39
N ASN A 172 -2.56 -17.16 -9.57
CA ASN A 172 -2.59 -17.48 -8.15
C ASN A 172 -1.65 -16.62 -7.27
N VAL A 173 -1.13 -15.50 -7.76
CA VAL A 173 -0.39 -14.54 -6.92
C VAL A 173 -1.30 -13.83 -5.91
N CYS A 174 -2.58 -13.68 -6.24
CA CYS A 174 -3.61 -13.11 -5.38
C CYS A 174 -4.99 -13.66 -5.76
N TRP A 175 -5.99 -13.43 -4.90
CA TRP A 175 -7.40 -13.76 -5.14
C TRP A 175 -7.89 -13.28 -6.51
N GLY A 176 -7.64 -12.01 -6.86
CA GLY A 176 -8.09 -11.43 -8.12
C GLY A 176 -7.43 -12.04 -9.37
N LEU A 177 -6.32 -12.74 -9.20
CA LEU A 177 -5.57 -13.40 -10.27
C LEU A 177 -5.55 -14.93 -10.08
N GLN A 178 -6.56 -15.50 -9.44
CA GLN A 178 -6.76 -16.95 -9.43
C GLN A 178 -6.98 -17.48 -10.86
N ASP A 179 -6.60 -18.74 -11.08
CA ASP A 179 -6.92 -19.43 -12.33
C ASP A 179 -8.43 -19.35 -12.63
N GLY A 180 -8.75 -18.96 -13.85
CA GLY A 180 -10.13 -18.75 -14.30
C GLY A 180 -10.68 -17.33 -14.11
N ASN A 181 -10.05 -16.48 -13.30
CA ASN A 181 -10.52 -15.10 -13.11
C ASN A 181 -10.24 -14.22 -14.33
N SER A 182 -11.03 -13.14 -14.46
CA SER A 182 -11.01 -12.25 -15.62
C SER A 182 -9.64 -11.61 -15.89
N GLY A 183 -8.85 -11.35 -14.84
CA GLY A 183 -7.49 -10.85 -14.97
C GLY A 183 -6.50 -11.88 -15.56
N VAL A 184 -6.73 -13.17 -15.38
CA VAL A 184 -5.88 -14.26 -15.92
C VAL A 184 -6.33 -14.65 -17.32
N THR A 185 -7.63 -14.81 -17.53
CA THR A 185 -8.21 -15.30 -18.79
C THR A 185 -8.28 -14.25 -19.90
N GLY A 186 -7.95 -12.98 -19.60
CA GLY A 186 -7.99 -11.88 -20.56
C GLY A 186 -9.40 -11.34 -20.84
N GLY A 187 -10.43 -11.84 -20.15
CA GLY A 187 -11.82 -11.38 -20.27
C GLY A 187 -12.12 -10.07 -19.53
N ALA A 188 -11.15 -9.53 -18.78
CA ALA A 188 -11.30 -8.24 -18.12
C ALA A 188 -11.29 -7.08 -19.14
N ALA A 189 -12.25 -6.16 -19.01
CA ALA A 189 -12.19 -4.88 -19.69
C ALA A 189 -11.05 -4.04 -19.09
N LEU A 190 -9.85 -4.21 -19.64
CA LEU A 190 -8.62 -3.52 -19.19
C LEU A 190 -8.72 -2.00 -19.29
N GLU A 191 -9.64 -1.50 -20.13
CA GLU A 191 -10.00 -0.08 -20.24
C GLU A 191 -10.47 0.50 -18.91
N ASN A 192 -11.08 -0.33 -18.06
CA ASN A 192 -11.64 0.10 -16.78
C ASN A 192 -10.75 -0.30 -15.60
N VAL A 193 -9.49 -0.73 -15.76
CA VAL A 193 -8.70 -1.21 -14.60
C VAL A 193 -8.28 -0.08 -13.64
N ALA A 194 -8.28 1.17 -14.11
CA ALA A 194 -7.97 2.35 -13.32
C ALA A 194 -8.50 3.60 -14.03
N ASP A 195 -9.78 3.84 -13.85
CA ASP A 195 -10.57 4.97 -14.36
C ASP A 195 -11.21 5.80 -13.23
N ALA A 196 -11.05 5.35 -11.97
CA ALA A 196 -11.64 5.98 -10.81
C ALA A 196 -10.76 7.13 -10.30
N ASP A 197 -11.36 8.29 -10.09
CA ASP A 197 -10.70 9.43 -9.47
C ASP A 197 -10.14 9.04 -8.09
N ALA A 198 -8.88 9.37 -7.85
CA ALA A 198 -8.21 9.03 -6.60
C ALA A 198 -8.59 9.96 -5.44
N GLY A 199 -9.24 11.10 -5.73
CA GLY A 199 -9.47 12.16 -4.76
C GLY A 199 -8.19 12.80 -4.23
N HIS A 200 -8.35 13.84 -3.42
CA HIS A 200 -7.23 14.46 -2.71
C HIS A 200 -7.02 13.76 -1.36
N LEU A 201 -5.84 13.16 -1.16
CA LEU A 201 -5.50 12.53 0.14
C LEU A 201 -5.56 13.52 1.31
N ARG A 202 -5.06 14.75 1.09
CA ARG A 202 -5.01 15.79 2.14
C ARG A 202 -6.38 16.44 2.29
N ASN A 203 -6.87 16.46 3.52
CA ASN A 203 -8.08 17.17 3.88
C ASN A 203 -7.78 18.67 4.03
N PRO A 204 -8.50 19.57 3.33
CA PRO A 204 -8.35 21.01 3.52
C PRO A 204 -8.59 21.48 4.96
N ALA A 205 -9.44 20.77 5.71
CA ALA A 205 -9.70 21.05 7.13
C ALA A 205 -8.62 20.50 8.08
N ASP A 206 -7.66 19.71 7.59
CA ASP A 206 -6.51 19.23 8.36
C ASP A 206 -5.22 19.28 7.53
N PRO A 207 -4.64 20.49 7.33
CA PRO A 207 -3.44 20.66 6.52
C PRO A 207 -2.24 19.87 7.05
N ALA A 208 -2.16 19.67 8.38
CA ALA A 208 -1.14 18.87 9.04
C ALA A 208 -1.47 17.37 9.02
N GLY A 209 -2.59 16.94 8.45
CA GLY A 209 -3.01 15.54 8.41
C GLY A 209 -2.14 14.61 7.58
N TRP A 210 -1.27 15.17 6.72
CA TRP A 210 -0.29 14.44 5.91
C TRP A 210 1.06 15.18 5.89
N HIS A 211 2.15 14.43 5.77
CA HIS A 211 3.47 14.98 5.45
C HIS A 211 3.50 15.57 4.02
N ALA A 212 4.62 16.20 3.66
CA ALA A 212 4.82 16.74 2.32
C ALA A 212 5.04 15.61 1.32
N PHE A 213 4.27 15.61 0.23
CA PHE A 213 4.49 14.70 -0.89
C PHE A 213 5.60 15.22 -1.80
N LEU A 214 6.19 14.34 -2.61
CA LEU A 214 7.08 14.79 -3.70
C LEU A 214 6.28 15.65 -4.68
N ASP A 215 6.79 16.84 -4.93
CA ASP A 215 6.34 17.68 -6.05
C ASP A 215 7.29 17.48 -7.22
N HIS A 216 6.72 17.15 -8.38
CA HIS A 216 7.46 16.90 -9.60
C HIS A 216 6.53 17.04 -10.81
N ASP A 217 7.11 17.32 -11.97
CA ASP A 217 6.39 17.29 -13.23
C ASP A 217 6.42 15.90 -13.87
N GLY A 218 5.53 15.67 -14.82
CA GLY A 218 5.52 14.42 -15.57
C GLY A 218 4.81 13.24 -14.89
N PRO A 219 5.02 12.03 -15.44
CA PRO A 219 4.45 10.79 -14.92
C PRO A 219 4.82 10.57 -13.47
N GLY A 220 3.84 10.21 -12.65
CA GLY A 220 4.05 10.00 -11.24
C GLY A 220 3.19 8.89 -10.68
N PHE A 221 3.74 8.05 -9.82
CA PHE A 221 3.00 7.05 -9.04
C PHE A 221 3.05 7.41 -7.56
N ARG A 222 2.02 7.05 -6.80
CA ARG A 222 2.01 7.18 -5.35
C ARG A 222 1.38 5.94 -4.74
N ARG A 223 2.11 5.32 -3.81
CA ARG A 223 1.55 4.49 -2.75
C ARG A 223 1.40 5.37 -1.51
N ALA A 224 0.23 5.38 -0.88
CA ALA A 224 -0.02 6.18 0.32
C ALA A 224 -0.72 5.34 1.39
N ARG A 225 -0.33 5.53 2.66
CA ARG A 225 -0.97 4.93 3.83
C ARG A 225 -1.22 5.93 4.93
N ARG A 226 -2.30 5.70 5.67
CA ARG A 226 -2.60 6.35 6.95
C ARG A 226 -2.94 5.26 7.95
N ILE A 227 -2.46 5.37 9.18
CA ILE A 227 -2.88 4.57 10.33
C ILE A 227 -3.15 5.54 11.47
N ASP A 228 -4.41 5.66 11.85
CA ASP A 228 -4.85 6.40 13.03
C ASP A 228 -5.06 5.42 14.18
N VAL A 229 -4.57 5.80 15.36
CA VAL A 229 -4.68 5.01 16.59
C VAL A 229 -5.26 5.87 17.69
N THR A 230 -6.32 5.38 18.33
CA THR A 230 -6.94 5.97 19.52
C THR A 230 -7.21 4.89 20.56
N TYR A 231 -7.44 5.31 21.81
CA TYR A 231 -8.00 4.44 22.84
C TYR A 231 -9.53 4.49 22.83
N GLY A 232 -10.17 3.38 23.20
CA GLY A 232 -11.56 3.38 23.65
C GLY A 232 -11.75 4.23 24.91
N ALA A 233 -12.99 4.55 25.24
CA ALA A 233 -13.33 5.48 26.33
C ALA A 233 -12.78 5.04 27.70
N ASP A 234 -12.76 3.73 27.97
CA ASP A 234 -12.20 3.11 29.19
C ASP A 234 -10.72 2.72 29.06
N ARG A 235 -10.11 2.96 27.90
CA ARG A 235 -8.76 2.52 27.50
C ARG A 235 -8.55 1.00 27.56
N GLY A 236 -9.61 0.20 27.64
CA GLY A 236 -9.56 -1.26 27.56
C GLY A 236 -9.34 -1.75 26.13
N THR A 237 -9.64 -0.91 25.14
CA THR A 237 -9.45 -1.22 23.72
C THR A 237 -8.63 -0.14 23.00
N ILE A 238 -7.99 -0.56 21.92
CA ILE A 238 -7.35 0.28 20.92
C ILE A 238 -8.23 0.26 19.67
N HIS A 239 -8.51 1.44 19.12
CA HIS A 239 -9.19 1.59 17.83
C HIS A 239 -8.19 2.02 16.77
N ILE A 240 -8.26 1.35 15.62
CA ILE A 240 -7.40 1.60 14.48
C ILE A 240 -8.27 1.96 13.28
N ASP A 241 -7.96 3.07 12.63
CA ASP A 241 -8.53 3.46 11.35
C ASP A 241 -7.40 3.67 10.33
N SER A 242 -7.26 2.73 9.41
CA SER A 242 -6.18 2.70 8.43
C SER A 242 -6.70 2.82 7.01
N ALA A 243 -5.93 3.48 6.14
CA ALA A 243 -6.21 3.62 4.73
C ALA A 243 -4.98 3.31 3.88
N PHE A 244 -5.21 2.77 2.69
CA PHE A 244 -4.19 2.48 1.69
C PHE A 244 -4.71 2.89 0.31
N GLN A 245 -3.86 3.55 -0.49
CA GLN A 245 -4.16 3.86 -1.89
C GLN A 245 -2.90 3.77 -2.76
N ASP A 246 -3.03 3.11 -3.92
CA ASP A 246 -2.11 3.21 -5.05
C ASP A 246 -2.75 4.06 -6.16
N SER A 247 -2.07 5.12 -6.61
CA SER A 247 -2.57 6.01 -7.68
C SER A 247 -1.49 6.48 -8.64
N ALA A 248 -1.89 6.86 -9.85
CA ALA A 248 -1.02 7.50 -10.86
C ALA A 248 -1.49 8.92 -11.17
N ARG A 249 -0.56 9.84 -11.47
CA ARG A 249 -0.87 11.19 -11.97
C ARG A 249 -1.41 11.10 -13.38
N LEU A 250 -2.40 11.92 -13.70
CA LEU A 250 -2.89 12.12 -15.06
C LEU A 250 -2.17 13.31 -15.71
N ARG A 251 -2.04 13.29 -17.03
CA ARG A 251 -1.43 14.39 -17.81
C ARG A 251 -2.19 15.71 -17.67
N GLU A 252 -3.51 15.64 -17.58
CA GLU A 252 -4.41 16.80 -17.48
C GLU A 252 -4.55 17.34 -16.04
N GLY A 253 -3.90 16.69 -15.07
CA GLY A 253 -4.00 17.00 -13.65
C GLY A 253 -4.83 16.00 -12.87
N GLY A 254 -4.68 16.00 -11.55
CA GLY A 254 -5.31 15.01 -10.68
C GLY A 254 -4.62 13.64 -10.73
N ARG A 255 -5.31 12.63 -10.20
CA ARG A 255 -4.79 11.27 -10.05
C ARG A 255 -5.89 10.24 -10.26
N VAL A 256 -5.52 9.11 -10.83
CA VAL A 256 -6.38 7.93 -10.98
C VAL A 256 -5.92 6.83 -10.02
N ALA A 257 -6.85 6.23 -9.29
CA ALA A 257 -6.56 5.18 -8.33
C ALA A 257 -6.71 3.77 -8.95
N ILE A 258 -5.91 2.84 -8.46
CA ILE A 258 -5.89 1.43 -8.91
C ILE A 258 -6.37 0.50 -7.80
N HIS A 259 -5.83 0.72 -6.60
CA HIS A 259 -6.15 -0.06 -5.41
C HIS A 259 -6.42 0.91 -4.27
N GLU A 260 -7.56 0.75 -3.60
CA GLU A 260 -7.88 1.49 -2.40
C GLU A 260 -8.64 0.63 -1.39
N TYR A 261 -8.15 0.62 -0.15
CA TYR A 261 -8.76 -0.07 0.97
C TYR A 261 -8.76 0.82 2.21
N SER A 262 -9.76 0.65 3.06
CA SER A 262 -9.71 1.08 4.46
C SER A 262 -9.86 -0.11 5.40
N LEU A 263 -9.21 -0.05 6.56
CA LEU A 263 -9.24 -1.07 7.59
C LEU A 263 -9.67 -0.40 8.90
N GLY A 264 -10.86 -0.74 9.40
CA GLY A 264 -11.23 -0.47 10.79
C GLY A 264 -10.86 -1.67 11.65
N ALA A 265 -10.22 -1.48 12.80
CA ALA A 265 -9.95 -2.57 13.72
C ALA A 265 -10.14 -2.15 15.18
N THR A 266 -10.59 -3.11 16.00
CA THR A 266 -10.62 -2.99 17.45
C THR A 266 -9.74 -4.07 18.04
N VAL A 267 -8.87 -3.69 18.98
CA VAL A 267 -7.84 -4.54 19.55
C VAL A 267 -7.90 -4.43 21.08
N ASP A 268 -7.71 -5.54 21.78
CA ASP A 268 -7.58 -5.53 23.24
C ASP A 268 -6.30 -4.78 23.65
N ALA A 269 -6.41 -3.82 24.57
CA ALA A 269 -5.27 -2.97 24.94
C ALA A 269 -4.22 -3.66 25.82
N GLY A 270 -4.59 -4.76 26.49
CA GLY A 270 -3.71 -5.53 27.37
C GLY A 270 -3.01 -6.68 26.65
N THR A 271 -3.73 -7.42 25.81
CA THR A 271 -3.21 -8.60 25.10
C THR A 271 -2.76 -8.31 23.68
N LEU A 272 -3.18 -7.18 23.09
CA LEU A 272 -3.01 -6.84 21.67
C LEU A 272 -3.70 -7.82 20.70
N GLU A 273 -4.70 -8.54 21.19
CA GLU A 273 -5.52 -9.44 20.37
C GLU A 273 -6.52 -8.65 19.52
N VAL A 274 -6.61 -8.98 18.23
CA VAL A 274 -7.58 -8.38 17.30
C VAL A 274 -8.99 -8.88 17.64
N ILE A 275 -9.82 -8.00 18.21
CA ILE A 275 -11.23 -8.29 18.58
C ILE A 275 -12.13 -8.21 17.35
N ALA A 276 -11.92 -7.19 16.51
CA ALA A 276 -12.71 -6.96 15.31
C ALA A 276 -11.84 -6.35 14.20
N LEU A 277 -12.14 -6.72 12.95
CA LEU A 277 -11.44 -6.23 11.76
C LEU A 277 -12.41 -6.09 10.59
N GLU A 278 -12.55 -4.87 10.09
CA GLU A 278 -13.53 -4.45 9.09
C GLU A 278 -12.82 -3.84 7.87
N PRO A 279 -12.34 -4.68 6.94
CA PRO A 279 -11.78 -4.22 5.69
C PRO A 279 -12.89 -3.75 4.73
N LYS A 280 -12.67 -2.61 4.08
CA LYS A 280 -13.56 -2.07 3.04
C LYS A 280 -12.76 -1.84 1.77
N ALA A 281 -13.26 -2.37 0.66
CA ALA A 281 -12.72 -2.14 -0.67
C ALA A 281 -13.39 -0.91 -1.29
N HIS A 282 -12.59 0.05 -1.75
CA HIS A 282 -13.06 1.32 -2.30
C HIS A 282 -12.84 1.42 -3.80
N ILE A 283 -11.64 1.06 -4.27
CA ILE A 283 -11.25 1.06 -5.68
C ILE A 283 -10.44 -0.21 -5.95
N LEU A 284 -10.87 -1.02 -6.92
CA LEU A 284 -10.19 -2.27 -7.28
C LEU A 284 -10.17 -2.52 -8.79
N PRO A 285 -9.13 -3.20 -9.32
CA PRO A 285 -8.96 -3.36 -10.76
C PRO A 285 -9.93 -4.39 -11.37
N PHE A 286 -10.21 -5.48 -10.65
CA PHE A 286 -11.01 -6.60 -11.15
C PHE A 286 -12.21 -6.88 -10.26
N ARG A 287 -13.28 -7.40 -10.87
CA ARG A 287 -14.57 -7.68 -10.23
C ARG A 287 -14.48 -8.74 -9.12
N GLU A 288 -13.50 -9.63 -9.21
CA GLU A 288 -13.24 -10.72 -8.27
C GLU A 288 -12.45 -10.25 -7.04
N CYS A 289 -11.67 -9.18 -7.16
CA CYS A 289 -10.79 -8.68 -6.10
C CYS A 289 -11.48 -8.43 -4.74
N PRO A 290 -12.74 -7.94 -4.65
CA PRO A 290 -13.44 -7.81 -3.37
C PRO A 290 -13.54 -9.11 -2.57
N GLY A 291 -13.48 -10.28 -3.22
CA GLY A 291 -13.58 -11.58 -2.53
C GLY A 291 -12.47 -11.82 -1.49
N ALA A 292 -11.29 -11.22 -1.68
CA ALA A 292 -10.18 -11.32 -0.72
C ALA A 292 -10.50 -10.73 0.66
N VAL A 293 -11.44 -9.78 0.73
CA VAL A 293 -11.82 -9.07 1.97
C VAL A 293 -12.35 -10.05 3.02
N HIS A 294 -13.07 -11.10 2.60
CA HIS A 294 -13.68 -12.05 3.53
C HIS A 294 -12.65 -12.85 4.34
N ASN A 295 -11.54 -13.24 3.71
CA ASN A 295 -10.51 -14.06 4.36
C ASN A 295 -9.74 -13.31 5.45
N VAL A 296 -9.81 -11.98 5.48
CA VAL A 296 -9.15 -11.16 6.52
C VAL A 296 -9.69 -11.45 7.92
N THR A 297 -10.91 -11.97 8.03
CA THR A 297 -11.52 -12.41 9.30
C THR A 297 -10.70 -13.49 10.02
N ARG A 298 -9.83 -14.23 9.31
CA ARG A 298 -8.88 -15.20 9.91
C ARG A 298 -7.87 -14.55 10.86
N LEU A 299 -7.69 -13.23 10.80
CA LEU A 299 -6.82 -12.49 11.70
C LEU A 299 -7.51 -12.07 13.01
N VAL A 300 -8.82 -12.25 13.15
CA VAL A 300 -9.51 -12.05 14.43
C VAL A 300 -9.03 -13.11 15.43
N GLY A 301 -8.72 -12.68 16.66
CA GLY A 301 -8.10 -13.52 17.68
C GLY A 301 -6.58 -13.63 17.57
N ARG A 302 -5.95 -12.97 16.59
CA ARG A 302 -4.48 -12.95 16.45
C ARG A 302 -3.87 -11.77 17.18
N ASN A 303 -2.61 -11.92 17.56
CA ASN A 303 -1.86 -10.85 18.20
C ASN A 303 -1.32 -9.86 17.16
N LEU A 304 -1.56 -8.57 17.36
CA LEU A 304 -1.16 -7.53 16.42
C LEU A 304 0.36 -7.47 16.18
N GLY A 305 1.17 -7.81 17.19
CA GLY A 305 2.63 -7.88 17.07
C GLY A 305 3.13 -8.99 16.13
N GLN A 306 2.28 -9.98 15.82
CA GLN A 306 2.59 -11.13 14.96
C GLN A 306 1.86 -11.06 13.60
N VAL A 307 1.10 -10.00 13.34
CA VAL A 307 0.23 -9.92 12.16
C VAL A 307 1.01 -9.96 10.84
N ARG A 308 2.30 -9.58 10.84
CA ARG A 308 3.15 -9.69 9.64
C ARG A 308 3.31 -11.14 9.21
N GLU A 309 3.64 -12.01 10.15
CA GLU A 309 3.81 -13.45 9.96
C GLU A 309 2.45 -14.10 9.66
N ASP A 310 1.42 -13.79 10.44
CA ASP A 310 0.08 -14.37 10.27
C ASP A 310 -0.52 -14.05 8.88
N VAL A 311 -0.34 -12.82 8.37
CA VAL A 311 -0.79 -12.47 7.01
C VAL A 311 -0.06 -13.31 5.95
N LEU A 312 1.24 -13.55 6.13
CA LEU A 312 2.02 -14.36 5.20
C LEU A 312 1.61 -15.84 5.23
N GLU A 313 1.26 -16.36 6.41
CA GLU A 313 0.82 -17.74 6.58
C GLU A 313 -0.60 -17.95 6.06
N MET A 314 -1.54 -17.07 6.41
CA MET A 314 -2.97 -17.31 6.26
C MET A 314 -3.59 -16.73 4.99
N LEU A 315 -2.97 -15.70 4.39
CA LEU A 315 -3.55 -14.91 3.29
C LEU A 315 -2.67 -14.91 2.03
N ARG A 316 -1.70 -15.82 1.91
CA ARG A 316 -0.79 -15.87 0.76
C ARG A 316 -1.50 -16.34 -0.51
N GLY A 317 -1.10 -15.76 -1.64
CA GLY A 317 -1.52 -16.21 -2.96
C GLY A 317 -3.03 -16.09 -3.13
N PRO A 318 -3.73 -17.15 -3.58
CA PRO A 318 -5.15 -17.08 -3.88
C PRO A 318 -6.02 -16.81 -2.65
N GLU A 319 -5.49 -16.95 -1.42
CA GLU A 319 -6.22 -16.69 -0.18
C GLU A 319 -6.32 -15.20 0.18
N GLY A 320 -5.57 -14.31 -0.48
CA GLY A 320 -5.59 -12.88 -0.15
C GLY A 320 -5.31 -11.98 -1.33
N CYS A 321 -5.23 -10.68 -1.08
CA CYS A 321 -4.81 -9.70 -2.07
C CYS A 321 -3.45 -9.14 -1.67
N THR A 322 -2.49 -9.09 -2.59
CA THR A 322 -1.13 -8.57 -2.27
C THR A 322 -1.19 -7.16 -1.65
N HIS A 323 -2.07 -6.30 -2.14
CA HIS A 323 -2.24 -4.93 -1.65
C HIS A 323 -2.94 -4.87 -0.29
N LEU A 324 -3.98 -5.69 -0.08
CA LEU A 324 -4.68 -5.79 1.21
C LEU A 324 -3.77 -6.39 2.27
N ASN A 325 -2.99 -7.41 1.91
CA ASN A 325 -2.00 -8.05 2.76
C ASN A 325 -0.92 -7.05 3.18
N ASP A 326 -0.39 -6.23 2.26
CA ASP A 326 0.55 -5.17 2.62
C ASP A 326 -0.09 -4.16 3.60
N ALA A 327 -1.39 -3.83 3.44
CA ALA A 327 -2.11 -2.96 4.37
C ALA A 327 -2.31 -3.58 5.77
N LEU A 328 -2.60 -4.86 5.85
CA LEU A 328 -2.73 -5.59 7.12
C LEU A 328 -1.39 -5.72 7.83
N ARG A 329 -0.31 -6.02 7.08
CA ARG A 329 1.05 -6.13 7.63
C ARG A 329 1.55 -4.84 8.27
N ALA A 330 1.13 -3.68 7.76
CA ALA A 330 1.48 -2.39 8.34
C ALA A 330 0.91 -2.18 9.75
N LEU A 331 -0.17 -2.89 10.12
CA LEU A 331 -0.76 -2.80 11.45
C LEU A 331 0.14 -3.39 12.55
N ALA A 332 1.17 -4.17 12.19
CA ALA A 332 2.17 -4.66 13.14
C ALA A 332 2.97 -3.54 13.84
N ASP A 333 2.93 -2.31 13.32
CA ASP A 333 3.58 -1.16 13.95
C ASP A 333 2.72 -0.52 15.06
N VAL A 334 1.42 -0.80 15.09
CA VAL A 334 0.47 -0.16 16.02
C VAL A 334 0.84 -0.36 17.50
N PRO A 335 1.34 -1.52 17.97
CA PRO A 335 1.77 -1.65 19.36
C PRO A 335 2.74 -0.54 19.79
N ARG A 336 3.68 -0.16 18.92
CA ARG A 336 4.61 0.94 19.17
C ARG A 336 3.93 2.31 19.17
N LEU A 337 2.99 2.53 18.25
CA LEU A 337 2.22 3.78 18.19
C LEU A 337 1.38 3.96 19.47
N VAL A 338 0.80 2.87 19.98
CA VAL A 338 0.03 2.85 21.23
C VAL A 338 0.90 3.21 22.44
N GLU A 339 2.15 2.71 22.50
CA GLU A 339 3.10 3.10 23.55
C GLU A 339 3.43 4.60 23.52
N GLN A 340 3.65 5.15 22.33
CA GLN A 340 3.89 6.59 22.16
C GLN A 340 2.67 7.42 22.55
N LEU A 341 1.46 6.95 22.24
CA LEU A 341 0.20 7.61 22.62
C LEU A 341 -0.03 7.64 24.14
N ARG A 342 0.62 6.77 24.93
CA ARG A 342 0.57 6.83 26.41
C ARG A 342 1.40 7.98 26.98
N GLN A 343 2.34 8.51 26.22
CA GLN A 343 3.18 9.62 26.68
C GLN A 343 2.35 10.90 26.70
N PRO A 344 2.42 11.72 27.76
CA PRO A 344 1.74 13.01 27.78
C PRO A 344 2.19 13.87 26.59
N ALA A 345 1.23 14.56 25.97
CA ALA A 345 1.44 15.39 24.79
C ALA A 345 2.46 16.50 25.05
#